data_AF-K0UBH1-F1
#
_entry.id   AF-K0UBH1-F1
#
_cell.length_a   1.000
_cell.length_b   1.000
_cell.length_c   1.000
_cell.angle_alpha   90.00
_cell.angle_beta   90.00
_cell.angle_gamma   90.00
#
_symmetry.space_group_name_H-M   'P 1'
#
loop_
_entity.id
_entity.type
_entity.pdbx_description
1 polymer ?
#
loop_
_entity_poly.entity_id
_entity_poly.type
_entity_poly.pdbx_seq_one_letter_code
_entity_poly.pdbx_strand_id
1 'polypeptide(L)' 'MAQIAEDLFLLLIDNASAQPALDGPRRERALAAAVLLDLAYACRIRPAVDGEPIPAGR' A
#
# COMPACT_ATOMS: atom_id res chain seq x y z
N MET A 1 -12.38 8.34 2.74
CA MET A 1 -11.23 7.42 2.89
C MET A 1 -10.66 7.27 1.50
N ALA A 2 -9.35 7.42 1.32
CA ALA A 2 -8.76 6.97 0.06
C ALA A 2 -8.92 5.45 -0.03
N GLN A 3 -9.15 4.96 -1.26
CA GLN A 3 -9.38 3.55 -1.57
C GLN A 3 -8.23 3.01 -2.44
N ILE A 4 -7.00 3.51 -2.26
CA ILE A 4 -5.86 3.22 -3.14
C ILE A 4 -5.59 1.72 -3.19
N ALA A 5 -5.62 1.03 -2.04
CA ALA A 5 -5.42 -0.42 -2.00
C ALA A 5 -6.53 -1.20 -2.70
N GLU A 6 -7.78 -0.76 -2.56
CA GLU A 6 -8.95 -1.39 -3.18
C GLU A 6 -8.94 -1.18 -4.70
N ASP A 7 -8.76 0.06 -5.15
CA ASP A 7 -8.69 0.43 -6.56
C ASP A 7 -7.53 -0.29 -7.26
N LEU A 8 -6.37 -0.36 -6.60
CA LEU A 8 -5.23 -1.12 -7.11
C LEU A 8 -5.52 -2.62 -7.17
N PHE A 9 -6.18 -3.18 -6.15
CA PHE A 9 -6.52 -4.60 -6.14
C PHE A 9 -7.44 -4.94 -7.33
N LEU A 10 -8.52 -4.18 -7.50
CA LEU A 10 -9.45 -4.33 -8.62
C LEU A 10 -8.72 -4.20 -9.96
N LEU A 11 -7.84 -3.21 -10.13
CA LEU A 11 -7.04 -3.07 -11.35
C LEU A 11 -6.15 -4.31 -11.62
N LEU A 12 -5.61 -4.94 -10.57
CA LEU A 12 -4.70 -6.07 -10.72
C LEU A 12 -5.42 -7.40 -10.96
N ILE A 13 -6.67 -7.55 -10.51
CA ILE A 13 -7.46 -8.79 -10.66
C ILE A 13 -8.49 -8.73 -11.79
N ASP A 14 -9.08 -7.56 -12.02
CA ASP A 14 -10.19 -7.30 -12.94
C ASP A 14 -9.74 -6.30 -14.03
N ASN A 15 -8.63 -6.64 -14.67
CA ASN A 15 -8.14 -5.90 -15.84
C ASN A 15 -8.74 -6.43 -17.13
N ALA A 16 -8.65 -5.61 -18.18
CA ALA A 16 -9.17 -5.93 -19.52
C ALA A 16 -8.62 -7.25 -20.12
N SER A 17 -7.46 -7.74 -19.64
CA SER A 17 -6.88 -9.01 -20.09
C SER A 17 -7.33 -10.23 -19.28
N ALA A 18 -8.09 -10.06 -18.19
CA ALA A 18 -8.49 -11.10 -17.24
C ALA A 18 -7.31 -11.97 -16.73
N GLN A 19 -6.11 -11.39 -16.68
CA GLN A 19 -4.90 -12.07 -16.24
C GLN A 19 -4.23 -11.25 -15.14
N PRO A 20 -3.63 -11.86 -14.12
CA PRO A 20 -2.91 -11.10 -13.10
C PRO A 20 -1.74 -10.34 -13.75
N ALA A 21 -1.79 -9.00 -13.67
CA ALA A 21 -0.76 -8.13 -14.28
C ALA A 21 0.62 -8.24 -13.60
N LEU A 22 0.66 -8.84 -12.40
CA LEU A 22 1.85 -9.07 -11.59
C LEU A 22 1.88 -10.51 -11.09
N ASP A 23 3.09 -11.04 -10.91
CA ASP A 23 3.28 -12.28 -10.16
C ASP A 23 2.82 -12.11 -8.69
N GLY A 24 2.54 -13.24 -8.02
CA GLY A 24 2.00 -13.24 -6.65
C GLY A 24 2.81 -12.38 -5.67
N PRO A 25 4.14 -12.58 -5.55
CA PRO A 25 4.98 -11.82 -4.63
C PRO A 25 5.01 -10.31 -4.91
N ARG A 26 5.04 -9.87 -6.18
CA ARG A 26 5.01 -8.44 -6.51
C ARG A 26 3.64 -7.85 -6.24
N ARG A 27 2.56 -8.59 -6.52
CA ARG A 27 1.19 -8.16 -6.21
C ARG A 27 1.00 -7.95 -4.70
N GLU A 28 1.45 -8.88 -3.87
CA GLU A 28 1.37 -8.77 -2.41
C GLU A 28 2.14 -7.54 -1.89
N ARG A 29 3.36 -7.31 -2.38
CA ARG A 29 4.15 -6.12 -2.03
C ARG A 29 3.49 -4.82 -2.46
N ALA A 30 2.92 -4.79 -3.66
CA ALA A 30 2.22 -3.61 -4.18
C ALA A 30 0.97 -3.28 -3.34
N LEU A 31 0.19 -4.29 -2.96
CA LEU A 31 -0.97 -4.10 -2.09
C LEU A 31 -0.57 -3.64 -0.69
N ALA A 32 0.48 -4.21 -0.10
CA ALA A 32 0.99 -3.76 1.19
C ALA A 32 1.43 -2.28 1.15
N ALA A 33 2.10 -1.85 0.07
CA ALA A 33 2.47 -0.45 -0.12
C ALA A 33 1.24 0.45 -0.27
N ALA A 34 0.22 0.03 -1.02
CA ALA A 34 -1.01 0.81 -1.19
C ALA A 34 -1.76 1.02 0.14
N VAL A 35 -1.76 0.03 1.04
CA VAL A 35 -2.32 0.20 2.40
C VAL A 35 -1.56 1.27 3.20
N LEU A 36 -0.24 1.32 3.11
CA LEU A 36 0.55 2.39 3.74
C LEU A 36 0.19 3.76 3.15
N LEU A 37 -0.07 3.84 1.84
CA LEU A 37 -0.50 5.08 1.20
C LEU A 37 -1.90 5.51 1.66
N ASP A 38 -2.85 4.58 1.82
CA ASP A 38 -4.17 4.90 2.36
C ASP A 38 -4.08 5.46 3.79
N LEU A 39 -3.24 4.85 4.64
CA LEU A 39 -2.98 5.35 5.99
C LEU A 39 -2.31 6.73 5.99
N ALA A 40 -1.37 6.96 5.09
CA ALA A 40 -0.69 8.24 4.94
C ALA A 40 -1.66 9.34 4.43
N TYR A 41 -2.50 9.02 3.43
CA TYR A 41 -3.53 9.91 2.91
C TYR A 41 -4.56 10.28 3.98
N ALA A 42 -4.89 9.33 4.86
CA ALA A 42 -5.74 9.56 6.02
C ALA A 42 -5.01 10.25 7.20
N CYS A 43 -3.77 10.70 7.02
CA CYS A 43 -2.91 11.32 8.04
C CYS A 43 -2.74 10.47 9.31
N ARG A 44 -2.82 9.14 9.19
CA ARG A 44 -2.64 8.20 10.32
C ARG A 44 -1.18 7.82 10.54
N ILE A 45 -0.40 7.81 9.47
CA ILE A 45 1.04 7.58 9.50
C ILE A 45 1.76 8.66 8.70
N ARG A 46 3.05 8.83 8.98
CA ARG A 46 3.96 9.61 8.14
C ARG A 46 5.34 8.95 8.15
N PRO A 47 6.20 9.23 7.15
CA PRO A 47 7.61 8.95 7.28
C PRO A 47 8.17 9.63 8.54
N ALA A 48 9.05 8.93 9.24
CA ALA A 48 9.86 9.56 10.28
C ALA A 48 10.78 10.61 9.63
N VAL A 49 11.01 11.71 10.32
CA VAL A 49 11.97 12.75 9.90
C VAL A 49 13.16 12.78 10.85
N ASP A 50 14.25 13.40 10.39
CA ASP A 50 15.50 13.48 11.15
C ASP A 50 15.27 14.12 12.54
N GLY A 51 15.84 13.49 13.57
CA GLY A 51 15.75 13.95 14.95
C GLY A 51 14.51 13.49 15.71
N GLU A 52 13.58 12.75 15.09
CA GLU A 52 12.44 12.19 15.81
C GLU A 52 12.85 10.99 16.67
N PRO A 53 12.44 10.95 17.96
CA PRO A 53 12.74 9.82 18.83
C PRO A 53 11.98 8.58 18.35
N ILE A 54 12.72 7.54 17.96
CA ILE A 54 12.15 6.24 17.61
C ILE A 54 12.01 5.44 18.91
N PRO A 55 10.80 5.00 19.28
CA PRO A 55 10.62 4.11 20.42
C PRO A 55 11.46 2.84 20.24
N ALA A 56 12.10 2.37 21.30
CA ALA A 56 12.78 1.08 21.27
C ALA A 56 11.76 -0.01 20.86
N GLY A 57 12.12 -0.79 19.84
CA GLY A 57 11.32 -1.93 19.42
C GLY A 57 11.13 -2.93 20.57
N ARG A 58 10.03 -3.68 20.53
CA ARG A 58 9.78 -4.79 21.46
C ARG A 58 10.38 -6.08 20.94
#